data_AF-A0A973DYJ7-F1
#
_entry.id   AF-A0A973DYJ7-F1
#
_cell.length_a   1.000
_cell.length_b   1.000
_cell.length_c   1.000
_cell.angle_alpha   90.00
_cell.angle_beta   90.00
_cell.angle_gamma   90.00
#
_symmetry.space_group_name_H-M   'P 1'
#
loop_
_entity.id
_entity.type
_entity.pdbx_description
1 polymer ?
#
loop_
_entity_poly.entity_id
_entity_poly.type
_entity_poly.pdbx_seq_one_letter_code
_entity_poly.pdbx_strand_id
1 'polypeptide(L)' 'MTWVELTENWAASYKLLQQDFCQLQDDAMAFVKQDQARFVGYLASSHGLTFQEAEDALYDHMARRRLELAPARQLETG' A
#
# COMPACT_ATOMS: atom_id res chain seq x y z
N MET A 1 -3.98 5.98 -5.38
CA MET A 1 -3.50 4.71 -5.87
C MET A 1 -4.60 3.68 -5.68
N THR A 2 -4.86 2.86 -6.68
CA THR A 2 -5.68 1.65 -6.64
C THR A 2 -4.76 0.43 -6.56
N TRP A 3 -5.30 -0.73 -6.24
CA TRP A 3 -4.52 -1.98 -6.28
C TRP A 3 -3.94 -2.26 -7.68
N VAL A 4 -4.64 -1.89 -8.74
CA VAL A 4 -4.15 -2.02 -10.12
C VAL A 4 -2.92 -1.13 -10.33
N GLU A 5 -3.00 0.15 -9.97
CA GLU A 5 -1.84 1.08 -10.04
C GLU A 5 -0.67 0.61 -9.17
N LEU A 6 -0.98 0.01 -8.02
CA LEU A 6 0.02 -0.59 -7.13
C LEU A 6 0.75 -1.74 -7.84
N THR A 7 0.02 -2.64 -8.51
CA THR A 7 0.59 -3.81 -9.19
C THR A 7 1.30 -3.48 -10.51
N GLU A 8 0.88 -2.43 -11.23
CA GLU A 8 1.56 -1.96 -12.44
C GLU A 8 2.98 -1.47 -12.16
N ASN A 9 3.18 -0.73 -11.06
CA ASN A 9 4.48 -0.21 -10.65
C ASN A 9 4.96 -0.82 -9.32
N TRP A 10 4.68 -2.12 -9.14
CA TRP A 10 4.83 -2.84 -7.87
C TRP A 10 6.21 -2.72 -7.24
N ALA A 11 7.30 -2.71 -8.02
CA ALA A 11 8.64 -2.58 -7.45
C ALA A 11 8.87 -1.23 -6.75
N ALA A 12 8.32 -0.14 -7.29
CA ALA A 12 8.38 1.18 -6.67
C ALA A 12 7.38 1.29 -5.52
N SER A 13 6.13 0.88 -5.75
CA SER A 13 5.06 0.91 -4.75
C SER A 13 5.38 0.04 -3.52
N TYR A 14 6.06 -1.09 -3.71
CA TYR A 14 6.46 -1.96 -2.61
C TYR A 14 7.52 -1.34 -1.71
N LYS A 15 8.47 -0.57 -2.27
CA LYS A 15 9.42 0.19 -1.46
C LYS A 15 8.72 1.25 -0.62
N LEU A 16 7.68 1.88 -1.15
CA LEU A 16 6.85 2.82 -0.40
C LEU A 16 6.07 2.12 0.71
N LEU A 17 5.56 0.92 0.45
CA LEU A 17 4.96 0.06 1.48
C LEU A 17 5.98 -0.30 2.57
N GLN A 18 7.20 -0.70 2.22
CA GLN A 18 8.25 -1.00 3.20
C GLN A 18 8.63 0.19 4.09
N GLN A 19 8.46 1.43 3.61
CA GLN A 19 8.67 2.63 4.43
C GLN A 19 7.60 2.77 5.53
N ASP A 20 6.35 2.44 5.21
CA ASP A 20 5.23 2.52 6.16
C ASP A 20 5.09 1.24 7.01
N PHE A 21 5.54 0.10 6.48
CA PHE A 21 5.45 -1.24 7.05
C PHE A 21 6.83 -1.90 7.09
N CYS A 22 7.66 -1.46 8.05
CA CYS A 22 9.08 -1.83 8.15
C CYS A 22 9.37 -3.34 8.30
N GLN A 23 8.36 -4.17 8.60
CA GLN A 23 8.52 -5.63 8.74
C GLN A 23 8.19 -6.41 7.45
N LEU A 24 7.85 -5.73 6.36
CA LEU A 24 7.62 -6.36 5.06
C LEU A 24 8.93 -6.91 4.48
N GLN A 25 8.98 -8.23 4.31
CA GLN A 25 10.12 -8.91 3.69
C GLN A 25 9.98 -8.91 2.17
N ASP A 26 11.10 -8.78 1.46
CA ASP A 26 11.14 -8.73 -0.01
C ASP A 26 10.42 -9.92 -0.69
N ASP A 27 10.41 -11.11 -0.07
CA ASP A 27 9.69 -12.29 -0.58
C ASP A 27 8.17 -12.08 -0.68
N ALA A 28 7.60 -11.22 0.16
CA ALA A 28 6.18 -10.90 0.14
C ALA A 28 5.78 -10.03 -1.06
N MET A 29 6.73 -9.51 -1.83
CA MET A 29 6.46 -8.87 -3.12
C MET A 29 5.71 -9.80 -4.07
N ALA A 30 5.99 -11.10 -4.04
CA ALA A 30 5.33 -12.06 -4.92
C ALA A 30 3.84 -12.19 -4.63
N PHE A 31 3.41 -11.93 -3.39
CA PHE A 31 2.00 -11.99 -3.00
C PHE A 31 1.20 -10.79 -3.51
N VAL A 32 1.81 -9.60 -3.50
CA VAL A 32 1.20 -8.36 -4.04
C VAL A 32 0.79 -8.54 -5.50
N LYS A 33 1.59 -9.28 -6.27
CA LYS A 33 1.27 -9.55 -7.69
C LYS A 33 0.19 -10.61 -7.90
N GLN A 34 0.03 -11.52 -6.96
CA GLN A 34 -0.86 -12.67 -7.12
C GLN A 34 -2.27 -12.37 -6.61
N ASP A 35 -2.38 -11.85 -5.39
CA ASP A 35 -3.66 -11.75 -4.70
C ASP A 35 -3.58 -10.74 -3.55
N GLN A 36 -4.48 -9.75 -3.59
CA GLN A 36 -4.61 -8.74 -2.55
C GLN A 36 -4.94 -9.37 -1.19
N ALA A 37 -5.85 -10.34 -1.12
CA ALA A 37 -6.25 -10.99 0.13
C ALA A 37 -5.09 -11.79 0.74
N ARG A 38 -4.25 -12.43 -0.08
CA ARG A 38 -3.02 -13.09 0.42
C ARG A 38 -2.05 -12.08 1.00
N PHE A 39 -1.87 -10.94 0.34
CA PHE A 39 -1.00 -9.89 0.85
C PHE A 39 -1.53 -9.29 2.17
N VAL A 40 -2.84 -9.02 2.26
CA VAL A 40 -3.47 -8.56 3.50
C VAL A 40 -3.30 -9.59 4.63
N GLY A 41 -3.49 -10.88 4.35
CA GLY A 41 -3.26 -11.93 5.35
C GLY A 41 -1.80 -12.01 5.82
N TYR A 42 -0.85 -11.78 4.92
CA TYR A 42 0.56 -11.66 5.26
C TYR A 42 0.84 -10.42 6.12
N LEU A 43 0.28 -9.26 5.75
CA LEU A 43 0.42 -8.02 6.51
C LEU A 43 -0.12 -8.20 7.93
N ALA A 44 -1.32 -8.76 8.06
CA ALA A 44 -1.95 -9.11 9.32
C ALA A 44 -1.04 -9.99 10.19
N SER A 45 -0.54 -11.09 9.62
CA SER A 45 0.32 -12.04 10.34
C SER A 45 1.65 -11.43 10.75
N SER A 46 2.26 -10.60 9.88
CA SER A 46 3.58 -10.01 10.13
C SER A 46 3.55 -8.90 11.18
N HIS A 47 2.46 -8.13 11.27
CA HIS A 47 2.32 -6.98 12.16
C HIS A 47 1.41 -7.26 13.38
N GLY A 48 0.92 -8.50 13.52
CA GLY A 48 0.03 -8.89 14.62
C GLY A 48 -1.34 -8.21 14.57
N LEU A 49 -1.82 -7.86 13.37
CA LEU A 49 -3.11 -7.23 13.13
C LEU A 49 -4.16 -8.27 12.76
N THR A 50 -5.44 -7.92 12.90
CA THR A 50 -6.53 -8.67 12.27
C THR A 50 -6.53 -8.46 10.76
N PHE A 51 -7.23 -9.32 10.02
CA PHE A 51 -7.37 -9.17 8.57
C PHE A 51 -7.99 -7.80 8.20
N GLN A 52 -9.01 -7.37 8.95
CA GLN A 52 -9.67 -6.07 8.70
C GLN A 52 -8.72 -4.90 8.96
N GLU A 53 -7.99 -4.90 10.07
CA GLU A 53 -7.03 -3.82 10.37
C GLU A 53 -5.91 -3.76 9.33
N ALA A 54 -5.44 -4.90 8.85
CA ALA A 54 -4.46 -4.96 7.78
C ALA A 54 -5.02 -4.45 6.44
N GLU A 55 -6.27 -4.78 6.14
CA GLU A 55 -6.97 -4.28 4.96
C GLU A 55 -7.17 -2.76 5.03
N ASP A 56 -7.62 -2.25 6.17
CA ASP A 56 -7.83 -0.82 6.41
C ASP A 56 -6.49 -0.05 6.31
N ALA A 57 -5.42 -0.59 6.91
CA ALA A 57 -4.09 0.01 6.84
C ALA A 57 -3.55 0.06 5.39
N LEU A 58 -3.80 -0.99 4.61
CA LEU A 58 -3.44 -1.02 3.19
C LEU A 58 -4.24 0.01 2.38
N TYR A 59 -5.55 0.13 2.62
CA TYR A 59 -6.38 1.15 1.98
C TYR A 59 -5.96 2.57 2.36
N ASP A 60 -5.66 2.81 3.63
CA ASP A 60 -5.18 4.10 4.13
C ASP A 60 -3.84 4.47 3.50
N HIS A 61 -2.89 3.52 3.39
CA HIS A 61 -1.66 3.72 2.64
C HIS A 61 -1.94 4.13 1.18
N MET A 62 -2.77 3.38 0.46
CA MET A 62 -3.11 3.66 -0.94
C MET A 62 -3.82 5.01 -1.12
N ALA A 63 -4.67 5.40 -0.16
CA ALA A 63 -5.36 6.68 -0.13
C ALA A 63 -4.39 7.84 0.13
N ARG A 64 -3.50 7.72 1.13
CA ARG A 64 -2.44 8.70 1.40
C ARG A 64 -1.54 8.92 0.19
N ARG A 65 -1.06 7.84 -0.44
CA ARG A 65 -0.26 7.92 -1.67
C ARG A 65 -1.03 8.54 -2.83
N ARG A 66 -2.36 8.34 -2.91
CA ARG A 66 -3.20 9.04 -3.90
C ARG A 66 -3.19 10.55 -3.69
N LEU A 67 -3.24 10.99 -2.44
CA LEU A 67 -3.26 12.40 -2.08
C LEU A 67 -1.90 13.05 -2.29
N GLU A 68 -0.80 12.34 -2.00
CA GLU A 68 0.56 12.83 -2.29
C GLU A 68 0.84 12.97 -3.79
N LEU A 69 0.27 12.09 -4.61
CA LEU A 69 0.41 12.12 -6.08
C LEU A 69 -0.64 13.01 -6.76
N ALA A 70 -1.61 13.55 -6.01
CA ALA A 70 -2.53 14.54 -6.55
C ALA A 70 -1.72 15.82 -6.81
N PRO A 71 -1.68 16.36 -8.04
CA PRO A 71 -1.09 17.66 -8.27
C PRO A 71 -1.80 18.63 -7.34
N ALA A 72 -1.03 19.35 -6.50
CA ALA A 72 -1.54 20.37 -5.62
C ALA A 72 -2.48 21.27 -6.44
N ARG A 73 -3.79 21.08 -6.28
CA ARG A 73 -4.76 21.95 -6.92
C ARG A 73 -4.54 23.32 -6.32
N GLN A 74 -3.92 24.17 -7.12
CA GLN A 74 -3.97 25.62 -7.10
C GLN A 74 -4.71 26.19 -5.88
N LEU A 75 -3.96 26.41 -4.80
CA LEU A 75 -4.27 27.52 -3.90
C LEU A 75 -3.66 28.77 -4.54
N GLU A 76 -4.10 29.09 -5.75
CA GLU A 76 -3.94 30.42 -6.30
C GLU A 76 -5.14 31.22 -5.81
N THR A 77 -4.81 32.12 -4.89
CA THR A 77 -5.53 33.30 -4.43
C THR A 77 -6.57 33.80 -5.45
N GLY A 78 -7.84 33.81 -5.03
CA GLY A 78 -8.91 34.60 -5.62
C GLY A 78 -9.41 35.61 -4.60
#